data_AF-A0A519L4K4-F1
#
_entry.id   AF-A0A519L4K4-F1
#
_cell.length_a   1.000
_cell.length_b   1.000
_cell.length_c   1.000
_cell.angle_alpha   90.00
_cell.angle_beta   90.00
_cell.angle_gamma   90.00
#
_symmetry.space_group_name_H-M   'P 1'
#
loop_
_entity.id
_entity.type
_entity.pdbx_description
1 polymer ?
#
loop_
_entity_poly.entity_id
_entity_poly.type
_entity_poly.pdbx_seq_one_letter_code
_entity_poly.pdbx_strand_id
1 'polypeptide(L)'
;MITTKYFNYKQIANLAGLHLVWLTAWSTFVAAIYYFFEWQWMTIPLVPLTLVGTAVAFFVGFKSNQAYDRLWEARKIWGAIVNSSRSFTSMLYAFDTEKGEMHYIKDFKKQLVYRHIAWLYTLREQLLIPTEWEHMSLERHFGEINTKRNRLIKAGFPDYVRTHLFQQKYLSEEELSVQEDYKNFATFLNSKQAKDLNYLKNKKVITDFDHMQLQNCLNDFYDYQGQSERIKKFPSPRQFANSGFIFIVIFIILLPLGLVSEFSK
;
A
#
# COMPACT_ATOMS: atom_id res chain seq x y z
N MET A 1 5.73 7.45 -1.43
CA MET A 1 7.17 7.66 -1.69
C MET A 1 7.32 9.01 -2.35
N ILE A 2 8.07 9.93 -1.77
CA ILE A 2 8.38 11.20 -2.43
C ILE A 2 9.38 10.86 -3.54
N THR A 3 8.91 10.82 -4.78
CA THR A 3 9.71 10.49 -5.96
C THR A 3 10.32 11.73 -6.62
N THR A 4 10.08 12.92 -6.06
CA THR A 4 10.50 14.18 -6.65
C THR A 4 11.98 14.41 -6.41
N LYS A 5 12.70 14.74 -7.49
CA LYS A 5 14.16 14.98 -7.50
C LYS A 5 14.59 16.15 -6.60
N TYR A 6 13.69 17.12 -6.36
CA TYR A 6 13.94 18.29 -5.52
C TYR A 6 12.83 18.43 -4.48
N PHE A 7 13.25 18.78 -3.27
CA PHE A 7 12.35 19.03 -2.14
C PHE A 7 12.07 20.54 -2.07
N ASN A 8 10.85 20.94 -2.42
CA ASN A 8 10.49 22.36 -2.42
C ASN A 8 10.19 22.83 -0.97
N TYR A 9 10.58 24.06 -0.62
CA TYR A 9 10.24 24.68 0.67
C TYR A 9 8.72 24.63 0.97
N LYS A 10 7.86 24.73 -0.05
CA LYS A 10 6.39 24.57 0.11
C LYS A 10 6.00 23.17 0.59
N GLN A 11 6.72 22.13 0.14
CA GLN A 11 6.47 20.75 0.57
C GLN A 11 6.92 20.53 2.02
N ILE A 12 8.05 21.13 2.42
CA ILE A 12 8.52 21.12 3.82
C ILE A 12 7.51 21.83 4.71
N ALA A 13 7.07 23.03 4.30
CA ALA A 13 6.08 23.80 5.06
C ALA A 13 4.73 23.07 5.17
N ASN A 14 4.27 22.40 4.11
CA ASN A 14 3.04 21.60 4.18
C ASN A 14 3.18 20.34 5.06
N LEU A 15 4.39 19.77 5.14
CA LEU A 15 4.64 18.56 5.93
C LEU A 15 4.85 18.87 7.42
N ALA A 16 5.68 19.86 7.73
CA ALA A 16 6.17 20.15 9.08
C ALA A 16 5.84 21.56 9.57
N GLY A 17 5.35 22.47 8.72
CA GLY A 17 5.18 23.89 9.05
C GLY A 17 4.25 24.12 10.24
N LEU A 18 3.08 23.47 10.28
CA LEU A 18 2.19 23.55 11.44
C LEU A 18 2.88 23.04 12.70
N HIS A 19 3.63 21.95 12.59
CA HIS A 19 4.36 21.38 13.73
C HIS A 19 5.43 22.32 14.27
N LEU A 20 6.21 22.94 13.38
CA LEU A 20 7.22 23.93 13.74
C LEU A 20 6.60 25.12 14.48
N VAL A 21 5.46 25.65 14.02
CA VAL A 21 4.81 26.81 14.64
C VAL A 21 4.44 26.53 16.10
N TRP A 22 3.73 25.43 16.39
CA TRP A 22 3.34 25.16 17.77
C TRP A 22 4.51 24.70 18.65
N LEU A 23 5.51 24.00 18.08
CA LEU A 23 6.73 23.63 18.80
C LEU A 23 7.54 24.87 19.20
N THR A 24 7.68 25.84 18.30
CA THR A 24 8.31 27.11 18.60
C THR A 24 7.51 27.86 19.66
N ALA A 25 6.18 27.94 19.53
CA ALA A 25 5.34 28.58 20.54
C ALA A 25 5.50 27.92 21.92
N TRP A 26 5.55 26.59 21.99
CA TRP A 26 5.78 25.84 23.23
C TRP A 26 7.16 26.12 23.83
N SER A 27 8.22 26.07 23.03
CA SER A 27 9.57 26.37 23.49
C SER A 27 9.71 27.82 23.98
N THR A 28 9.11 28.78 23.26
CA THR A 28 9.08 30.19 23.68
C THR A 28 8.30 30.38 24.98
N PHE A 29 7.17 29.69 25.14
CA PHE A 29 6.38 29.74 26.36
C PHE A 29 7.17 29.24 27.58
N VAL A 30 7.85 28.08 27.45
CA VAL A 30 8.69 27.52 28.52
C VAL A 30 9.85 28.47 28.86
N ALA A 31 10.53 29.03 27.85
CA ALA A 31 11.61 29.98 28.06
C ALA A 31 11.14 31.28 28.74
N ALA A 32 9.98 31.80 28.34
CA ALA A 32 9.39 33.00 28.95
C ALA A 32 9.03 32.77 30.42
N ILE A 33 8.44 31.62 30.77
CA ILE A 33 8.16 31.27 32.16
C ILE A 33 9.45 31.20 32.98
N TYR A 34 10.47 30.53 32.44
CA TYR A 34 11.75 30.39 33.14
C TYR A 34 12.41 31.75 33.40
N TYR A 35 12.44 32.64 32.40
CA TYR A 35 13.09 33.94 32.49
C TYR A 35 12.32 34.97 33.32
N PHE A 36 11.01 35.13 33.10
CA PHE A 36 10.24 36.19 33.75
C PHE A 36 9.72 35.83 35.16
N PHE A 37 9.44 34.55 35.42
CA PHE A 37 8.90 34.10 36.70
C PHE A 37 9.96 33.43 37.58
N GLU A 38 11.21 33.35 37.12
CA GLU A 38 12.32 32.68 37.81
C GLU A 38 11.96 31.27 38.30
N TRP A 39 11.09 30.58 37.55
CA TRP A 39 10.52 29.30 38.00
C TRP A 39 11.49 28.14 37.75
N GLN A 40 12.55 28.09 38.54
CA GLN A 40 13.63 27.11 38.41
C GLN A 40 13.20 25.67 38.74
N TRP A 41 12.12 25.47 39.49
CA TRP A 41 11.61 24.13 39.85
C TRP A 41 11.02 23.34 38.66
N MET A 42 10.76 24.02 37.54
CA MET A 42 10.22 23.40 36.33
C MET A 42 11.31 22.67 35.51
N THR A 43 12.60 22.88 35.82
CA THR A 43 13.70 22.28 35.05
C THR A 43 13.85 20.80 35.34
N ILE A 44 14.01 20.02 34.29
CA ILE A 44 14.23 18.57 34.39
C ILE A 44 15.71 18.29 34.16
N PRO A 45 16.35 17.39 34.92
CA PRO A 45 17.73 17.01 34.68
C PRO A 45 17.95 16.49 33.25
N LEU A 46 19.06 16.89 32.62
CA LEU A 46 19.36 16.55 31.23
C LEU A 46 19.52 15.04 31.00
N VAL A 47 20.06 14.30 31.98
CA VAL A 47 20.35 12.86 31.83
C VAL A 47 19.09 12.01 31.58
N PRO A 48 18.01 12.11 32.38
CA PRO A 48 16.72 11.50 32.04
C PRO A 48 16.19 11.89 30.67
N LEU A 49 16.33 13.15 30.26
CA LEU A 49 15.84 13.64 28.98
C LEU A 49 16.59 12.99 27.80
N THR A 50 17.92 12.91 27.86
CA THR A 50 18.73 12.28 26.80
C THR A 50 18.52 10.77 26.72
N LEU A 51 18.25 10.11 27.84
CA LEU A 51 17.87 8.70 27.87
C LEU A 51 16.53 8.47 27.14
N VAL A 52 15.50 9.27 27.45
CA VAL A 52 14.20 9.21 26.77
C VAL A 52 14.35 9.53 25.28
N GLY A 53 15.13 10.57 24.94
CA GLY A 53 15.39 10.94 23.55
C GLY A 53 16.06 9.82 22.74
N THR A 54 17.03 9.13 23.35
CA THR A 54 17.68 7.97 22.75
C THR A 54 16.68 6.84 22.49
N ALA A 55 15.83 6.52 23.47
CA ALA A 55 14.78 5.51 23.31
C ALA A 55 13.78 5.88 22.19
N VAL A 56 13.36 7.15 22.11
CA VAL A 56 12.48 7.66 21.05
C VAL A 56 13.15 7.56 19.67
N ALA A 57 14.43 7.92 19.57
CA ALA A 57 15.18 7.82 18.31
C ALA A 57 15.25 6.37 17.80
N PHE A 58 15.57 5.41 18.67
CA PHE A 58 15.53 3.99 18.32
C PHE A 58 14.14 3.56 17.88
N PHE A 59 13.11 3.93 18.65
CA PHE A 59 11.74 3.58 18.33
C PHE A 59 11.31 4.10 16.94
N VAL A 60 11.57 5.37 16.65
CA VAL A 60 11.27 6.00 15.35
C VAL A 60 12.05 5.33 14.22
N GLY A 61 13.32 4.98 14.46
CA GLY A 61 14.15 4.23 13.52
C GLY A 61 13.55 2.86 13.18
N PHE A 62 13.20 2.05 14.19
CA PHE A 62 12.57 0.75 13.98
C PHE A 62 11.23 0.86 13.25
N LYS A 63 10.39 1.81 13.62
CA LYS A 63 9.10 2.05 12.96
C LYS A 63 9.27 2.45 11.49
N SER A 64 10.27 3.30 11.20
CA SER A 64 10.56 3.74 9.83
C SER A 64 11.07 2.59 8.97
N ASN A 65 11.95 1.75 9.51
CA ASN A 65 12.44 0.56 8.82
C ASN A 65 11.31 -0.43 8.51
N GLN A 66 10.46 -0.75 9.48
CA GLN A 66 9.31 -1.65 9.26
C GLN A 66 8.32 -1.09 8.20
N ALA A 67 8.06 0.21 8.22
CA ALA A 67 7.21 0.85 7.23
C ALA A 67 7.84 0.82 5.83
N TYR A 68 9.16 1.03 5.74
CA TYR A 68 9.91 0.93 4.50
C TYR A 68 9.92 -0.50 3.94
N ASP A 69 10.18 -1.50 4.77
CA ASP A 69 10.19 -2.91 4.37
C ASP A 69 8.84 -3.35 3.80
N ARG A 70 7.74 -2.93 4.43
CA ARG A 70 6.38 -3.19 3.93
C ARG A 70 6.11 -2.52 2.59
N LEU A 71 6.56 -1.26 2.42
CA LEU A 71 6.45 -0.55 1.14
C LEU A 71 7.28 -1.24 0.06
N TRP A 72 8.49 -1.68 0.39
CA TRP A 72 9.39 -2.38 -0.51
C TRP A 72 8.86 -3.77 -0.89
N GLU A 73 8.29 -4.52 0.06
CA GLU A 73 7.59 -5.79 -0.20
C GLU A 73 6.45 -5.58 -1.20
N ALA A 74 5.58 -4.59 -0.96
CA ALA A 74 4.50 -4.25 -1.89
C ALA A 74 5.02 -3.91 -3.30
N ARG A 75 6.12 -3.14 -3.40
CA ARG A 75 6.74 -2.80 -4.69
C ARG A 75 7.31 -4.01 -5.41
N LYS A 76 7.94 -4.95 -4.68
CA LYS A 76 8.46 -6.21 -5.23
C LYS A 76 7.34 -7.08 -5.76
N ILE A 77 6.25 -7.25 -5.00
CA ILE A 77 5.09 -8.04 -5.41
C ILE A 77 4.50 -7.50 -6.72
N TRP A 78 4.22 -6.20 -6.82
CA TRP A 78 3.72 -5.61 -8.06
C TRP A 78 4.72 -5.70 -9.22
N GLY A 79 6.04 -5.65 -8.94
CA GLY A 79 7.07 -5.91 -9.94
C GLY A 79 7.05 -7.35 -10.45
N ALA A 80 6.84 -8.31 -9.55
CA ALA A 80 6.74 -9.72 -9.88
C ALA A 80 5.46 -10.01 -10.70
N ILE A 81 4.32 -9.40 -10.33
CA ILE A 81 3.08 -9.45 -11.14
C ILE A 81 3.35 -8.98 -12.57
N VAL A 82 4.04 -7.84 -12.76
CA VAL A 82 4.37 -7.32 -14.09
C VAL A 82 5.24 -8.32 -14.88
N ASN A 83 6.25 -8.91 -14.24
CA ASN A 83 7.14 -9.86 -14.90
C ASN A 83 6.41 -11.17 -15.27
N SER A 84 5.69 -11.80 -14.34
CA SER A 84 4.93 -13.02 -14.63
C SER A 84 3.81 -12.75 -15.65
N SER A 85 3.21 -11.55 -15.67
CA SER A 85 2.24 -11.15 -16.71
C SER A 85 2.84 -11.15 -18.12
N ARG A 86 4.08 -10.64 -18.25
CA ARG A 86 4.81 -10.64 -19.52
C ARG A 86 5.16 -12.06 -19.92
N SER A 87 5.68 -12.88 -19.01
CA SER A 87 5.99 -14.29 -19.28
C SER A 87 4.74 -15.05 -19.74
N PHE A 88 3.63 -14.92 -19.01
CA PHE A 88 2.34 -15.53 -19.35
C PHE A 88 1.87 -15.16 -20.76
N THR A 89 1.89 -13.85 -21.09
CA THR A 89 1.46 -13.36 -22.40
C THR A 89 2.41 -13.79 -23.53
N SER A 90 3.73 -13.74 -23.29
CA SER A 90 4.73 -14.18 -24.27
C SER A 90 4.61 -15.67 -24.57
N MET A 91 4.38 -16.51 -23.55
CA MET A 91 4.16 -17.95 -23.73
C MET A 91 2.87 -18.23 -24.50
N LEU A 92 1.76 -17.57 -24.13
CA LEU A 92 0.49 -17.68 -24.88
C LEU A 92 0.66 -17.32 -26.36
N TYR A 93 1.46 -16.29 -26.66
CA TYR A 93 1.75 -15.90 -28.04
C TYR A 93 2.66 -16.90 -28.75
N ALA A 94 3.71 -17.38 -28.08
CA ALA A 94 4.74 -18.25 -28.67
C ALA A 94 4.29 -19.68 -28.95
N PHE A 95 3.32 -20.20 -28.19
CA PHE A 95 2.84 -21.56 -28.40
C PHE A 95 2.13 -21.70 -29.74
N ASP A 96 2.76 -22.39 -30.68
CA ASP A 96 2.20 -22.60 -32.01
C ASP A 96 1.19 -23.74 -31.99
N THR A 97 0.14 -23.59 -32.77
CA THR A 97 -0.97 -24.54 -32.81
C THR A 97 -1.04 -25.19 -34.17
N GLU A 98 -0.27 -26.26 -34.34
CA GLU A 98 -0.18 -27.01 -35.60
C GLU A 98 -1.51 -27.65 -36.04
N LYS A 99 -2.55 -27.71 -35.18
CA LYS A 99 -3.70 -28.61 -35.37
C LYS A 99 -5.11 -28.02 -35.25
N GLY A 100 -5.28 -26.69 -35.14
CA GLY A 100 -6.62 -26.10 -34.99
C GLY A 100 -6.96 -25.05 -36.04
N GLU A 101 -8.26 -24.76 -36.21
CA GLU A 101 -8.73 -23.59 -36.95
C GLU A 101 -8.09 -22.33 -36.34
N MET A 102 -7.12 -21.77 -37.07
CA MET A 102 -6.19 -20.74 -36.59
C MET A 102 -6.92 -19.49 -36.02
N HIS A 103 -8.15 -19.22 -36.47
CA HIS A 103 -8.96 -18.10 -36.00
C HIS A 103 -9.49 -18.31 -34.56
N TYR A 104 -10.11 -19.46 -34.28
CA TYR A 104 -10.71 -19.75 -32.96
C TYR A 104 -9.68 -19.71 -31.83
N ILE A 105 -8.48 -20.23 -32.08
CA ILE A 105 -7.40 -20.27 -31.07
C ILE A 105 -6.87 -18.87 -30.77
N LYS A 106 -6.76 -18.02 -31.80
CA LYS A 106 -6.30 -16.64 -31.64
C LYS A 106 -7.27 -15.83 -30.78
N ASP A 107 -8.58 -16.01 -30.98
CA ASP A 107 -9.62 -15.38 -30.18
C ASP A 107 -9.60 -15.87 -28.73
N PHE A 108 -9.38 -17.17 -28.52
CA PHE A 108 -9.27 -17.74 -27.17
C PHE A 108 -8.04 -17.23 -26.40
N LYS A 109 -6.87 -17.16 -27.05
CA LYS A 109 -5.66 -16.57 -26.46
C LYS A 109 -5.88 -15.09 -26.12
N LYS A 110 -6.56 -14.35 -26.99
CA LYS A 110 -6.95 -12.95 -26.74
C LYS A 110 -7.86 -12.84 -25.52
N GLN A 111 -8.83 -13.75 -25.36
CA GLN A 111 -9.70 -13.80 -24.19
C GLN A 111 -8.92 -14.05 -22.90
N LEU A 112 -7.93 -14.95 -22.90
CA LEU A 112 -7.07 -15.16 -21.73
C LEU A 112 -6.29 -13.89 -21.34
N VAL A 113 -5.70 -13.20 -22.32
CA VAL A 113 -4.99 -11.94 -22.09
C VAL A 113 -5.94 -10.85 -21.58
N TYR A 114 -7.15 -10.75 -22.14
CA TYR A 114 -8.17 -9.80 -21.69
C TYR A 114 -8.62 -10.10 -20.26
N ARG A 115 -8.87 -11.36 -19.91
CA ARG A 115 -9.18 -11.76 -18.54
C ARG A 115 -8.05 -11.44 -17.58
N HIS A 116 -6.80 -11.64 -17.99
CA HIS A 116 -5.63 -11.26 -17.19
C HIS A 116 -5.57 -9.75 -16.94
N ILE A 117 -5.86 -8.93 -17.96
CA ILE A 117 -5.97 -7.47 -17.80
C ILE A 117 -7.10 -7.12 -16.82
N ALA A 118 -8.28 -7.74 -16.97
CA ALA A 118 -9.40 -7.54 -16.07
C ALA A 118 -9.05 -7.93 -14.62
N TRP A 119 -8.27 -8.99 -14.42
CA TRP A 119 -7.75 -9.38 -13.11
C TRP A 119 -6.86 -8.30 -12.50
N LEU A 120 -5.95 -7.68 -13.27
CA LEU A 120 -5.09 -6.59 -12.77
C LEU A 120 -5.92 -5.40 -12.27
N TYR A 121 -6.95 -5.00 -13.03
CA TYR A 121 -7.86 -3.91 -12.63
C TYR A 121 -8.69 -4.29 -11.39
N THR A 122 -9.20 -5.52 -11.35
CA THR A 122 -10.00 -6.03 -10.23
C THR A 122 -9.17 -6.10 -8.95
N LEU A 123 -7.96 -6.65 -9.02
CA LEU A 123 -7.04 -6.72 -7.88
C LEU A 123 -6.68 -5.33 -7.36
N ARG A 124 -6.40 -4.37 -8.26
CA ARG A 124 -6.14 -2.98 -7.87
C ARG A 124 -7.31 -2.40 -7.10
N GLU A 125 -8.53 -2.49 -7.62
CA GLU A 125 -9.72 -1.97 -6.92
C GLU A 125 -9.92 -2.63 -5.56
N GLN A 126 -9.75 -3.95 -5.48
CA GLN A 126 -9.85 -4.69 -4.23
C GLN A 126 -8.88 -4.14 -3.16
N LEU A 127 -7.66 -3.75 -3.53
CA LEU A 127 -6.68 -3.17 -2.61
C LEU A 127 -6.97 -1.69 -2.26
N LEU A 128 -7.74 -0.98 -3.08
CA LEU A 128 -8.20 0.40 -2.85
C LEU A 128 -9.45 0.49 -1.97
N ILE A 129 -10.13 -0.63 -1.71
CA ILE A 129 -11.23 -0.68 -0.75
C ILE A 129 -10.65 -0.46 0.66
N PRO A 130 -11.19 0.49 1.44
CA PRO A 130 -10.68 0.74 2.77
C PRO A 130 -10.97 -0.41 3.72
N THR A 131 -10.02 -0.71 4.60
CA THR A 131 -10.15 -1.73 5.65
C THR A 131 -10.52 -1.10 7.00
N GLU A 132 -11.05 -1.89 7.93
CA GLU A 132 -11.50 -1.40 9.24
C GLU A 132 -10.41 -0.65 10.02
N TRP A 133 -9.14 -1.07 9.88
CA TRP A 133 -8.01 -0.43 10.54
C TRP A 133 -7.61 0.92 9.95
N GLU A 134 -8.14 1.31 8.78
CA GLU A 134 -7.93 2.63 8.19
C GLU A 134 -8.89 3.69 8.78
N HIS A 135 -9.77 3.28 9.71
CA HIS A 135 -10.56 4.19 10.56
C HIS A 135 -11.36 5.24 9.78
N MET A 136 -11.89 4.83 8.63
CA MET A 136 -12.72 5.68 7.77
C MET A 136 -14.09 5.99 8.38
N SER A 137 -14.60 5.13 9.26
CA SER A 137 -15.90 5.25 9.92
C SER A 137 -15.86 6.02 11.25
N LEU A 138 -14.71 6.58 11.65
CA LEU A 138 -14.65 7.41 12.86
C LEU A 138 -15.44 8.71 12.66
N GLU A 139 -16.33 9.04 13.59
CA GLU A 139 -17.03 10.32 13.59
C GLU A 139 -16.07 11.51 13.83
N ARG A 140 -16.47 12.71 13.36
CA ARG A 140 -15.78 14.00 13.53
C ARG A 140 -14.51 14.15 12.65
N HIS A 141 -13.60 15.03 13.08
CA HIS A 141 -12.48 15.55 12.29
C HIS A 141 -11.52 14.48 11.74
N PHE A 142 -11.30 13.38 12.48
CA PHE A 142 -10.38 12.31 12.05
C PHE A 142 -10.94 11.47 10.89
N GLY A 143 -12.27 11.23 10.84
CA GLY A 143 -12.92 10.53 9.73
C GLY A 143 -12.87 11.33 8.42
N GLU A 144 -13.08 12.65 8.50
CA GLU A 144 -12.98 13.55 7.34
C GLU A 144 -11.57 13.58 6.76
N ILE A 145 -10.54 13.64 7.61
CA ILE A 145 -9.13 13.57 7.20
C ILE A 145 -8.84 12.24 6.51
N ASN A 146 -9.27 11.12 7.10
CA ASN A 146 -9.04 9.79 6.52
C ASN A 146 -9.77 9.63 5.17
N THR A 147 -10.98 10.16 5.07
CA THR A 147 -11.75 10.17 3.82
C THR A 147 -11.06 10.99 2.74
N LYS A 148 -10.56 12.17 3.07
CA LYS A 148 -9.78 13.00 2.15
C LYS A 148 -8.50 12.30 1.70
N ARG A 149 -7.78 11.64 2.61
CA ARG A 149 -6.58 10.84 2.29
C ARG A 149 -6.90 9.69 1.34
N ASN A 150 -7.95 8.92 1.61
CA ASN A 150 -8.38 7.83 0.73
C ASN A 150 -8.74 8.35 -0.68
N ARG A 151 -9.46 9.49 -0.77
CA ARG A 151 -9.75 10.14 -2.05
C ARG A 151 -8.49 10.54 -2.80
N LEU A 152 -7.48 11.10 -2.12
CA LEU A 152 -6.20 11.44 -2.74
C LEU A 152 -5.43 10.21 -3.24
N ILE A 153 -5.45 9.11 -2.48
CA ILE A 153 -4.86 7.83 -2.91
C ILE A 153 -5.55 7.34 -4.19
N LYS A 154 -6.89 7.33 -4.22
CA LYS A 154 -7.66 6.93 -5.40
C LYS A 154 -7.41 7.85 -6.59
N ALA A 155 -7.36 9.18 -6.38
CA ALA A 155 -7.07 10.16 -7.41
C ALA A 155 -5.67 10.01 -8.02
N GLY A 156 -4.73 9.34 -7.33
CA GLY A 156 -3.43 8.95 -7.89
C GLY A 156 -3.54 7.94 -9.05
N PHE A 157 -4.70 7.33 -9.25
CA PHE A 157 -4.98 6.41 -10.35
C PHE A 157 -6.02 7.04 -11.29
N PRO A 158 -5.64 7.59 -12.45
CA PRO A 158 -6.56 8.32 -13.34
C PRO A 158 -7.82 7.54 -13.72
N ASP A 159 -7.70 6.21 -13.75
CA ASP A 159 -8.70 5.28 -14.24
C ASP A 159 -9.41 4.49 -13.13
N TYR A 160 -9.33 4.90 -11.85
CA TYR A 160 -9.96 4.15 -10.76
C TYR A 160 -11.50 4.05 -10.91
N VAL A 161 -12.15 5.13 -11.36
CA VAL A 161 -13.60 5.16 -11.61
C VAL A 161 -13.99 4.25 -12.79
N ARG A 162 -13.05 3.95 -13.68
CA ARG A 162 -13.31 3.25 -14.95
C ARG A 162 -13.11 1.75 -14.86
N THR A 163 -12.80 1.18 -13.70
CA THR A 163 -12.57 -0.28 -13.58
C THR A 163 -13.73 -1.09 -14.12
N HIS A 164 -14.97 -0.69 -13.82
CA HIS A 164 -16.14 -1.35 -14.34
C HIS A 164 -16.22 -1.33 -15.88
N LEU A 165 -15.81 -0.22 -16.52
CA LEU A 165 -15.75 -0.12 -17.98
C LEU A 165 -14.69 -1.06 -18.58
N PHE A 166 -13.54 -1.21 -17.91
CA PHE A 166 -12.52 -2.16 -18.34
C PHE A 166 -12.97 -3.60 -18.15
N GLN A 167 -13.65 -3.90 -17.04
CA GLN A 167 -14.26 -5.21 -16.81
C GLN A 167 -15.29 -5.54 -17.91
N GLN A 168 -16.21 -4.63 -18.22
CA GLN A 168 -17.16 -4.77 -19.34
C GLN A 168 -16.49 -4.96 -20.70
N LYS A 169 -15.33 -4.32 -20.91
CA LYS A 169 -14.60 -4.41 -22.18
C LYS A 169 -13.86 -5.74 -22.34
N TYR A 170 -13.37 -6.31 -21.26
CA TYR A 170 -12.41 -7.43 -21.30
C TYR A 170 -12.98 -8.77 -20.84
N LEU A 171 -14.08 -8.78 -20.10
CA LEU A 171 -14.78 -9.98 -19.65
C LEU A 171 -16.04 -10.20 -20.48
N SER A 172 -16.49 -11.46 -20.58
CA SER A 172 -17.80 -11.75 -21.17
C SER A 172 -18.93 -11.37 -20.21
N GLU A 173 -20.14 -11.16 -20.73
CA GLU A 173 -21.32 -10.85 -19.91
C GLU A 173 -21.61 -11.95 -18.86
N GLU A 174 -21.37 -13.22 -19.22
CA GLU A 174 -21.47 -14.36 -18.31
C GLU A 174 -20.47 -14.31 -17.14
N GLU A 175 -19.27 -13.77 -17.37
CA GLU A 175 -18.26 -13.65 -16.32
C GLU A 175 -18.54 -12.46 -15.40
N LEU A 176 -19.18 -11.42 -15.92
CA LEU A 176 -19.56 -10.24 -15.14
C LEU A 176 -20.80 -10.49 -14.28
N SER A 177 -21.76 -11.29 -14.75
CA SER A 177 -22.98 -11.58 -14.01
C SER A 177 -22.72 -12.28 -12.67
N VAL A 178 -21.68 -13.11 -12.61
CA VAL A 178 -21.28 -13.83 -11.39
C VAL A 178 -20.42 -13.00 -10.44
N GLN A 179 -20.09 -11.74 -10.78
CA GLN A 179 -19.20 -10.91 -9.97
C GLN A 179 -19.72 -10.71 -8.53
N GLU A 180 -21.04 -10.54 -8.37
CA GLU A 180 -21.67 -10.33 -7.07
C GLU A 180 -21.67 -11.59 -6.19
N ASP A 181 -21.57 -12.77 -6.80
CA ASP A 181 -21.57 -14.06 -6.10
C ASP A 181 -20.23 -14.34 -5.38
N TYR A 182 -19.14 -13.69 -5.83
CA TYR A 182 -17.80 -13.94 -5.32
C TYR A 182 -17.29 -12.82 -4.40
N LYS A 183 -17.02 -13.19 -3.13
CA LYS A 183 -16.31 -12.31 -2.18
C LYS A 183 -14.95 -11.83 -2.69
N ASN A 184 -14.28 -12.65 -3.51
CA ASN A 184 -12.99 -12.33 -4.12
C ASN A 184 -13.04 -12.63 -5.62
N PHE A 185 -13.53 -11.67 -6.38
CA PHE A 185 -13.67 -11.79 -7.83
C PHE A 185 -12.31 -11.93 -8.54
N ALA A 186 -11.23 -11.32 -8.02
CA ALA A 186 -9.89 -11.49 -8.58
C ALA A 186 -9.43 -12.96 -8.54
N THR A 187 -9.65 -13.65 -7.42
CA THR A 187 -9.38 -15.09 -7.30
C THR A 187 -10.22 -15.92 -8.28
N PHE A 188 -11.48 -15.56 -8.47
CA PHE A 188 -12.34 -16.22 -9.46
C PHE A 188 -11.77 -16.10 -10.88
N LEU A 189 -11.32 -14.91 -11.28
CA LEU A 189 -10.72 -14.70 -12.61
C LEU A 189 -9.50 -15.59 -12.83
N ASN A 190 -8.60 -15.72 -11.85
CA ASN A 190 -7.46 -16.65 -11.95
C ASN A 190 -7.90 -18.12 -12.04
N SER A 191 -8.96 -18.50 -11.31
CA SER A 191 -9.50 -19.87 -11.37
C SER A 191 -10.09 -20.17 -12.75
N LYS A 192 -10.79 -19.20 -13.33
CA LYS A 192 -11.34 -19.29 -14.68
C LYS A 192 -10.24 -19.39 -15.73
N GLN A 193 -9.15 -18.63 -15.61
CA GLN A 193 -7.97 -18.78 -16.47
C GLN A 193 -7.41 -20.21 -16.41
N ALA A 194 -7.27 -20.79 -15.22
CA ALA A 194 -6.77 -22.17 -15.07
C ALA A 194 -7.70 -23.21 -15.74
N LYS A 195 -9.03 -23.05 -15.60
CA LYS A 195 -10.01 -23.91 -16.29
C LYS A 195 -9.88 -23.83 -17.81
N ASP A 196 -9.70 -22.63 -18.34
CA ASP A 196 -9.54 -22.40 -19.77
C ASP A 196 -8.22 -22.97 -20.32
N LEU A 197 -7.12 -22.88 -19.56
CA LEU A 197 -5.87 -23.56 -19.92
C LEU A 197 -6.02 -25.09 -19.97
N ASN A 198 -6.70 -25.67 -18.97
CA ASN A 198 -6.97 -27.11 -18.96
C ASN A 198 -7.86 -27.53 -20.14
N TYR A 199 -8.82 -26.68 -20.54
CA TYR A 199 -9.61 -26.90 -21.75
C TYR A 199 -8.74 -26.94 -23.01
N LEU A 200 -7.80 -25.99 -23.17
CA LEU A 200 -6.87 -25.99 -24.31
C LEU A 200 -6.01 -27.25 -24.35
N LYS A 201 -5.52 -27.69 -23.18
CA LYS A 201 -4.75 -28.93 -23.04
C LYS A 201 -5.58 -30.15 -23.44
N ASN A 202 -6.83 -30.25 -22.97
CA ASN A 202 -7.71 -31.38 -23.30
C ASN A 202 -8.09 -31.43 -24.78
N LYS A 203 -8.17 -30.26 -25.44
CA LYS A 203 -8.35 -30.14 -26.88
C LYS A 203 -7.06 -30.35 -27.68
N LYS A 204 -5.94 -30.67 -27.02
CA LYS A 204 -4.60 -30.87 -27.61
C LYS A 204 -4.13 -29.64 -28.43
N VAL A 205 -4.59 -28.45 -28.02
CA VAL A 205 -4.17 -27.16 -28.59
C VAL A 205 -2.80 -26.78 -28.03
N ILE A 206 -2.57 -27.06 -26.75
CA ILE A 206 -1.28 -26.88 -26.07
C ILE A 206 -0.80 -28.23 -25.54
N THR A 207 0.51 -28.40 -25.41
CA THR A 207 1.09 -29.61 -24.83
C THR A 207 0.95 -29.61 -23.30
N ASP A 208 1.20 -30.76 -22.66
CA ASP A 208 1.26 -30.86 -21.20
C ASP A 208 2.35 -29.94 -20.62
N PHE A 209 3.47 -29.79 -21.34
CA PHE A 209 4.56 -28.91 -20.94
C PHE A 209 4.15 -27.44 -20.98
N ASP A 210 3.49 -27.00 -22.06
CA ASP A 210 2.99 -25.63 -22.21
C ASP A 210 1.96 -25.30 -21.12
N HIS A 211 1.04 -26.24 -20.87
CA HIS A 211 0.05 -26.12 -19.81
C HIS A 211 0.71 -25.96 -18.44
N MET A 212 1.73 -26.78 -18.13
CA MET A 212 2.48 -26.65 -16.88
C MET A 212 3.14 -25.27 -16.74
N GLN A 213 3.77 -24.75 -17.79
CA GLN A 213 4.44 -23.44 -17.72
C GLN A 213 3.45 -22.29 -17.51
N LEU A 214 2.30 -22.32 -18.18
CA LEU A 214 1.25 -21.32 -17.97
C LEU A 214 0.62 -21.45 -16.58
N GLN A 215 0.41 -22.69 -16.11
CA GLN A 215 -0.11 -22.93 -14.76
C GLN A 215 0.84 -22.42 -13.68
N ASN A 216 2.16 -22.51 -13.88
CA ASN A 216 3.15 -21.92 -12.97
C ASN A 216 2.97 -20.40 -12.88
N CYS A 217 2.77 -19.69 -14.00
CA CYS A 217 2.46 -18.26 -13.95
C CYS A 217 1.13 -17.96 -13.23
N LEU A 218 0.10 -18.80 -13.40
CA LEU A 218 -1.14 -18.63 -12.65
C LEU A 218 -0.94 -18.83 -11.14
N ASN A 219 -0.13 -19.81 -10.74
CA ASN A 219 0.22 -20.04 -9.35
C ASN A 219 0.97 -18.83 -8.77
N ASP A 220 1.91 -18.26 -9.52
CA ASP A 220 2.58 -17.00 -9.13
C ASP A 220 1.56 -15.87 -8.90
N PHE A 221 0.56 -15.72 -9.78
CA PHE A 221 -0.47 -14.69 -9.61
C PHE A 221 -1.31 -14.90 -8.34
N TYR A 222 -1.62 -16.14 -7.97
CA TYR A 222 -2.26 -16.44 -6.69
C TYR A 222 -1.39 -16.05 -5.51
N ASP A 223 -0.11 -16.38 -5.55
CA ASP A 223 0.83 -16.07 -4.48
C ASP A 223 1.00 -14.55 -4.32
N TYR A 224 1.18 -13.83 -5.42
CA TYR A 224 1.31 -12.37 -5.39
C TYR A 224 0.02 -11.67 -4.96
N GLN A 225 -1.13 -12.20 -5.36
CA GLN A 225 -2.42 -11.72 -4.87
C GLN A 225 -2.54 -11.91 -3.35
N GLY A 226 -2.25 -13.12 -2.84
CA GLY A 226 -2.30 -13.44 -1.42
C GLY A 226 -1.33 -12.58 -0.59
N GLN A 227 -0.11 -12.36 -1.09
CA GLN A 227 0.86 -11.47 -0.47
C GLN A 227 0.36 -10.02 -0.42
N SER A 228 -0.23 -9.52 -1.52
CA SER A 228 -0.81 -8.17 -1.58
C SER A 228 -1.98 -8.01 -0.59
N GLU A 229 -2.85 -9.00 -0.51
CA GLU A 229 -3.97 -9.02 0.44
C GLU A 229 -3.50 -9.05 1.89
N ARG A 230 -2.44 -9.82 2.20
CA ARG A 230 -1.83 -9.84 3.54
C ARG A 230 -1.29 -8.46 3.92
N ILE A 231 -0.57 -7.80 3.01
CA ILE A 231 -0.11 -6.42 3.20
C ILE A 231 -1.29 -5.45 3.38
N LYS A 232 -2.43 -5.65 2.74
CA LYS A 232 -3.60 -4.77 2.97
C LYS A 232 -4.30 -5.06 4.30
N LYS A 233 -4.50 -6.33 4.65
CA LYS A 233 -5.33 -6.74 5.79
C LYS A 233 -4.61 -6.74 7.13
N PHE A 234 -3.29 -6.91 7.16
CA PHE A 234 -2.53 -7.06 8.41
C PHE A 234 -1.64 -5.84 8.70
N PRO A 235 -2.12 -4.78 9.38
CA PRO A 235 -1.29 -3.63 9.76
C PRO A 235 -0.27 -4.00 10.85
N SER A 236 0.74 -3.16 11.06
CA SER A 236 1.64 -3.30 12.21
C SER A 236 0.84 -3.27 13.53
N PRO A 237 1.28 -3.99 14.57
CA PRO A 237 0.57 -4.05 15.84
C PRO A 237 0.21 -2.66 16.38
N ARG A 238 -1.08 -2.43 16.67
CA ARG A 238 -1.57 -1.10 17.09
C ARG A 238 -0.95 -0.62 18.40
N GLN A 239 -0.68 -1.54 19.33
CA GLN A 239 0.01 -1.21 20.57
C GLN A 239 1.38 -0.59 20.30
N PHE A 240 2.14 -1.14 19.34
CA PHE A 240 3.41 -0.57 18.91
C PHE A 240 3.22 0.83 18.32
N ALA A 241 2.21 1.03 17.45
CA ALA A 241 1.93 2.34 16.86
C ALA A 241 1.52 3.41 17.90
N ASN A 242 0.69 3.05 18.87
CA ASN A 242 0.14 3.96 19.88
C ASN A 242 1.16 4.30 20.97
N SER A 243 1.88 3.32 21.51
CA SER A 243 2.90 3.55 22.55
C SER A 243 3.99 4.49 22.03
N GLY A 244 4.42 4.29 20.78
CA GLY A 244 5.36 5.16 20.11
C GLY A 244 4.93 6.62 20.04
N PHE A 245 3.67 6.85 19.68
CA PHE A 245 3.12 8.20 19.61
C PHE A 245 3.16 8.87 20.99
N ILE A 246 2.76 8.15 22.05
CA ILE A 246 2.78 8.67 23.42
C ILE A 246 4.21 9.05 23.84
N PHE A 247 5.21 8.19 23.61
CA PHE A 247 6.60 8.50 23.95
C PHE A 247 7.15 9.71 23.20
N ILE A 248 6.82 9.85 21.91
CA ILE A 248 7.22 11.02 21.11
C ILE A 248 6.59 12.29 21.69
N VAL A 249 5.29 12.27 22.03
CA VAL A 249 4.59 13.42 22.61
C VAL A 249 5.21 13.80 23.96
N ILE A 250 5.44 12.83 24.84
CA ILE A 250 6.09 13.06 26.13
C ILE A 250 7.47 13.71 25.90
N PHE A 251 8.30 13.13 25.03
CA PHE A 251 9.63 13.68 24.76
C PHE A 251 9.58 15.12 24.23
N ILE A 252 8.67 15.41 23.29
CA ILE A 252 8.50 16.76 22.75
C ILE A 252 8.09 17.77 23.82
N ILE A 253 7.20 17.38 24.75
CA ILE A 253 6.77 18.26 25.85
C ILE A 253 7.93 18.52 26.81
N LEU A 254 8.72 17.49 27.15
CA LEU A 254 9.83 17.57 28.10
C LEU A 254 11.07 18.27 27.55
N LEU A 255 11.27 18.26 26.22
CA LEU A 255 12.49 18.74 25.59
C LEU A 255 12.84 20.20 25.97
N PRO A 256 11.93 21.19 25.88
CA PRO A 256 12.27 22.56 26.26
C PRO A 256 12.54 22.72 27.77
N LEU A 257 11.87 21.93 28.62
CA LEU A 257 12.01 21.97 30.07
C LEU A 257 13.39 21.51 30.56
N GLY A 258 14.02 20.56 29.86
CA GLY A 258 15.37 20.13 30.18
C GLY A 258 16.48 20.93 29.49
N LEU A 259 16.17 21.59 28.36
CA LEU A 259 17.15 22.41 27.64
C LEU A 259 17.27 23.82 28.22
N VAL A 260 16.19 24.40 28.77
CA VAL A 260 16.20 25.79 29.26
C VAL A 260 17.26 26.04 30.33
N SER A 261 17.48 25.07 31.23
CA SER A 261 18.51 25.15 32.28
C SER A 261 19.94 25.05 31.77
N GLU A 262 20.17 24.45 30.60
CA GLU A 262 21.50 24.38 30.00
C GLU A 262 21.82 25.64 29.20
N PHE A 263 20.81 26.27 28.60
CA PHE A 263 20.97 27.54 27.89
C PHE A 263 21.05 28.76 28.81
N SER A 264 20.62 28.64 30.07
CA SER A 264 20.70 29.70 31.07
C SER A 264 21.97 29.69 31.92
N LYS A 265 22.81 28.65 31.80
CA LYS A 265 24.13 28.57 32.44
C LYS A 265 25.14 29.43 31.67
#